data_AF-A0A7W5ESB3-F1
#
_entry.id   AF-A0A7W5ESB3-F1
#
_cell.length_a   1.000
_cell.length_b   1.000
_cell.length_c   1.000
_cell.angle_alpha   90.00
_cell.angle_beta   90.00
_cell.angle_gamma   90.00
#
_symmetry.space_group_name_H-M   'P 1'
#
loop_
_entity.id
_entity.type
_entity.pdbx_description
1 polymer ?
#
loop_
_entity_poly.entity_id
_entity_poly.type
_entity_poly.pdbx_seq_one_letter_code
_entity_poly.pdbx_strand_id
1 'polypeptide(L)'
;MNRILKTTVIAAAVMGVAGVAQARDQVRIVGSSTVYPFASYVAEEFGATTDFPTPVIESTGSGGGLRLFCNGVGEGTPDITNASRRIKVSEFERCAENGVTDITEAFIGYDGIAFAQSSANEAMDVTREQIFLALAAKVPVDGELVDNPYTQWSDIDASLPDREIAVYGPPTTSGTRDAFEELVMEAASEDMEAYGGEGYTDIRADGAFIDAGENDNLIVQRLAENTDAFGIFGYSFLEENSDSLIGSSIDGVEPTPEAIGSGEYPVARSLFFYVKNQHADEVPAMYEYANMFMSEQMISDLGYLKGIGLIPAPEELREQARQAVADHESLELADLK
;
A
#
# COMPACT_ATOMS: atom_id res chain seq x y z
N MET A 1 62.46 -59.33 14.39
CA MET A 1 61.57 -58.69 13.41
C MET A 1 60.26 -59.46 13.38
N ASN A 2 59.23 -58.99 14.09
CA ASN A 2 57.81 -59.03 13.69
C ASN A 2 56.95 -58.51 14.85
N ARG A 3 56.29 -57.39 14.58
CA ARG A 3 55.45 -56.60 15.49
C ARG A 3 54.10 -57.28 15.67
N ILE A 4 53.65 -57.40 16.91
CA ILE A 4 52.27 -57.77 17.27
C ILE A 4 51.40 -56.53 17.08
N LEU A 5 50.46 -56.60 16.14
CA LEU A 5 49.43 -55.59 15.90
C LEU A 5 48.42 -55.61 17.06
N LYS A 6 48.25 -54.47 17.74
CA LYS A 6 47.12 -54.23 18.64
C LYS A 6 46.02 -53.56 17.81
N THR A 7 44.88 -54.24 17.66
CA THR A 7 43.69 -53.68 17.01
C THR A 7 42.90 -52.90 18.06
N THR A 8 43.00 -51.56 18.03
CA THR A 8 42.16 -50.67 18.82
C THR A 8 40.90 -50.36 18.01
N VAL A 9 39.74 -50.85 18.46
CA VAL A 9 38.44 -50.44 17.93
C VAL A 9 38.09 -49.08 18.53
N ILE A 10 38.14 -48.03 17.72
CA ILE A 10 37.64 -46.70 18.09
C ILE A 10 36.16 -46.67 17.74
N ALA A 11 35.30 -46.69 18.74
CA ALA A 11 33.88 -46.37 18.58
C ALA A 11 33.76 -44.85 18.39
N ALA A 12 33.49 -44.40 17.16
CA ALA A 12 33.17 -43.02 16.88
C ALA A 12 31.73 -42.74 17.35
N ALA A 13 31.58 -42.01 18.46
CA ALA A 13 30.31 -41.43 18.84
C ALA A 13 29.99 -40.29 17.86
N VAL A 14 29.04 -40.52 16.97
CA VAL A 14 28.43 -39.47 16.15
C VAL A 14 27.53 -38.66 17.08
N MET A 15 28.05 -37.58 17.65
CA MET A 15 27.22 -36.54 18.26
C MET A 15 26.49 -35.85 17.11
N GLY A 16 25.22 -36.21 16.91
CA GLY A 16 24.32 -35.42 16.09
C GLY A 16 24.16 -34.05 16.74
N VAL A 17 24.72 -33.03 16.11
CA VAL A 17 24.37 -31.65 16.41
C VAL A 17 22.98 -31.45 15.83
N ALA A 18 21.95 -31.62 16.65
CA ALA A 18 20.65 -31.03 16.36
C ALA A 18 20.89 -29.51 16.37
N GLY A 19 20.81 -28.89 15.19
CA GLY A 19 20.78 -27.43 15.12
C GLY A 19 19.57 -26.97 15.91
N VAL A 20 19.81 -26.30 17.03
CA VAL A 20 18.76 -25.53 17.70
C VAL A 20 18.46 -24.39 16.72
N ALA A 21 17.29 -24.43 16.09
CA ALA A 21 16.78 -23.27 15.35
C ALA A 21 16.82 -22.09 16.32
N GLN A 22 17.66 -21.11 16.02
CA GLN A 22 17.76 -19.91 16.84
C GLN A 22 16.52 -19.08 16.49
N ALA A 23 15.67 -18.85 17.48
CA ALA A 23 14.61 -17.85 17.37
C ALA A 23 15.22 -16.55 16.81
N ARG A 24 14.56 -15.95 15.83
CA ARG A 24 14.98 -14.67 15.26
C ARG A 24 14.17 -13.58 15.94
N ASP A 25 14.84 -12.67 16.61
CA ASP A 25 14.16 -11.64 17.39
C ASP A 25 13.60 -10.51 16.49
N GLN A 26 14.11 -10.36 15.27
CA GLN A 26 13.73 -9.28 14.37
C GLN A 26 12.62 -9.71 13.39
N VAL A 27 11.50 -8.99 13.44
CA VAL A 27 10.37 -9.15 12.52
C VAL A 27 10.79 -8.69 11.11
N ARG A 28 10.44 -9.47 10.09
CA ARG A 28 10.61 -9.09 8.67
C ARG A 28 9.27 -8.92 7.99
N ILE A 29 9.11 -7.77 7.36
CA ILE A 29 7.87 -7.31 6.74
C ILE A 29 8.16 -6.95 5.28
N VAL A 30 7.28 -7.37 4.37
CA VAL A 30 7.36 -6.98 2.95
C VAL A 30 6.00 -6.55 2.43
N GLY A 31 5.94 -5.76 1.36
CA GLY A 31 4.72 -5.67 0.55
C GLY A 31 4.38 -4.27 0.12
N SER A 32 3.11 -3.88 0.28
CA SER A 32 2.54 -2.63 -0.20
C SER A 32 3.40 -1.41 0.15
N SER A 33 3.75 -0.63 -0.88
CA SER A 33 4.39 0.68 -0.77
C SER A 33 3.51 1.73 -0.10
N THR A 34 2.21 1.53 -0.08
CA THR A 34 1.29 2.49 0.55
C THR A 34 1.04 2.18 2.01
N VAL A 35 1.08 0.90 2.39
CA VAL A 35 1.11 0.56 3.81
C VAL A 35 2.50 0.83 4.41
N TYR A 36 3.56 0.89 3.59
CA TYR A 36 4.94 1.13 3.99
C TYR A 36 5.11 2.31 4.98
N PRO A 37 4.65 3.55 4.70
CA PRO A 37 4.81 4.66 5.64
C PRO A 37 4.17 4.39 7.01
N PHE A 38 2.99 3.77 7.06
CA PHE A 38 2.33 3.40 8.31
C PHE A 38 3.10 2.31 9.07
N ALA A 39 3.51 1.26 8.35
CA ALA A 39 4.29 0.17 8.93
C ALA A 39 5.64 0.64 9.47
N SER A 40 6.31 1.54 8.74
CA SER A 40 7.57 2.16 9.17
C SER A 40 7.40 3.01 10.42
N TYR A 41 6.34 3.82 10.50
CA TYR A 41 6.03 4.58 11.71
C TYR A 41 5.87 3.65 12.92
N VAL A 42 5.04 2.61 12.80
CA VAL A 42 4.83 1.65 13.90
C VAL A 42 6.11 0.88 14.22
N ALA A 43 6.94 0.53 13.24
CA ALA A 43 8.18 -0.20 13.48
C ALA A 43 9.19 0.64 14.27
N GLU A 44 9.33 1.93 13.95
CA GLU A 44 10.19 2.85 14.70
C GLU A 44 9.67 3.05 16.13
N GLU A 45 8.36 3.28 16.31
CA GLU A 45 7.75 3.38 17.64
C GLU A 45 7.93 2.08 18.44
N PHE A 46 7.78 0.92 17.80
CA PHE A 46 7.98 -0.39 18.41
C PHE A 46 9.42 -0.59 18.89
N GLY A 47 10.41 -0.28 18.05
CA GLY A 47 11.83 -0.36 18.43
C GLY A 47 12.24 0.69 19.47
N ALA A 48 11.55 1.83 19.54
CA ALA A 48 11.82 2.88 20.51
C ALA A 48 11.20 2.62 21.89
N THR A 49 10.09 1.88 21.95
CA THR A 49 9.28 1.71 23.17
C THR A 49 9.29 0.31 23.77
N THR A 50 9.85 -0.68 23.06
CA THR A 50 9.95 -2.07 23.52
C THR A 50 11.41 -2.53 23.63
N ASP A 51 11.64 -3.72 24.19
CA ASP A 51 12.96 -4.36 24.24
C ASP A 51 13.28 -5.15 22.94
N PHE A 52 12.35 -5.19 21.98
CA PHE A 52 12.52 -5.92 20.73
C PHE A 52 13.28 -5.09 19.68
N PRO A 53 14.03 -5.73 18.76
CA PRO A 53 14.63 -5.04 17.63
C PRO A 53 13.58 -4.39 16.73
N THR A 54 13.90 -3.22 16.17
CA THR A 54 13.09 -2.56 15.14
C THR A 54 12.85 -3.53 13.96
N PRO A 55 11.59 -3.76 13.55
CA PRO A 55 11.26 -4.55 12.37
C PRO A 55 11.95 -4.04 11.10
N VAL A 56 12.31 -4.95 10.20
CA VAL A 56 12.82 -4.60 8.86
C VAL A 56 11.68 -4.67 7.87
N ILE A 57 11.48 -3.58 7.12
CA ILE A 57 10.39 -3.45 6.16
C ILE A 57 10.97 -3.21 4.78
N GLU A 58 10.49 -3.98 3.79
CA GLU A 58 10.84 -3.79 2.38
C GLU A 58 9.58 -3.57 1.53
N SER A 59 9.54 -2.45 0.82
CA SER A 59 8.48 -2.20 -0.17
C SER A 59 8.71 -3.09 -1.41
N THR A 60 7.73 -3.94 -1.72
CA THR A 60 7.76 -4.90 -2.84
C THR A 60 6.45 -4.95 -3.63
N GLY A 61 5.50 -4.04 -3.32
CA GLY A 61 4.13 -4.06 -3.81
C GLY A 61 3.29 -5.18 -3.18
N SER A 62 1.96 -5.03 -3.15
CA SER A 62 1.05 -5.99 -2.51
C SER A 62 1.20 -7.41 -3.08
N GLY A 63 1.18 -7.54 -4.41
CA GLY A 63 1.33 -8.86 -5.08
C GLY A 63 2.73 -9.46 -4.95
N GLY A 64 3.77 -8.62 -4.98
CA GLY A 64 5.16 -9.05 -4.79
C GLY A 64 5.41 -9.54 -3.36
N GLY A 65 4.92 -8.79 -2.37
CA GLY A 65 4.98 -9.13 -0.95
C GLY A 65 4.24 -10.42 -0.63
N LEU A 66 2.99 -10.56 -1.08
CA LEU A 66 2.22 -11.80 -0.92
C LEU A 66 2.89 -13.01 -1.59
N ARG A 67 3.57 -12.81 -2.73
CA ARG A 67 4.36 -13.90 -3.35
C ARG A 67 5.53 -14.32 -2.47
N LEU A 68 6.29 -13.37 -1.91
CA LEU A 68 7.40 -13.66 -1.00
C LEU A 68 6.92 -14.31 0.31
N PHE A 69 5.83 -13.80 0.87
CA PHE A 69 5.18 -14.32 2.07
C PHE A 69 4.72 -15.78 1.88
N CYS A 70 4.08 -16.07 0.76
CA CYS A 70 3.58 -17.41 0.42
C CYS A 70 4.67 -18.40 -0.03
N ASN A 71 5.97 -18.08 0.01
CA ASN A 71 7.04 -19.00 -0.41
C ASN A 71 7.37 -20.11 0.62
N GLY A 72 6.57 -20.22 1.69
CA GLY A 72 6.69 -21.24 2.74
C GLY A 72 6.82 -20.67 4.13
N VAL A 73 7.13 -21.54 5.10
CA VAL A 73 7.24 -21.23 6.54
C VAL A 73 8.68 -21.24 7.06
N GLY A 74 9.66 -21.29 6.17
CA GLY A 74 11.07 -21.34 6.57
C GLY A 74 11.61 -19.98 7.01
N GLU A 75 12.71 -19.98 7.78
CA GLU A 75 13.42 -18.80 8.31
C GLU A 75 13.77 -17.72 7.26
N GLY A 76 13.87 -18.12 5.98
CA GLY A 76 14.15 -17.22 4.85
C GLY A 76 12.94 -16.45 4.33
N THR A 77 11.75 -16.67 4.88
CA THR A 77 10.51 -16.02 4.42
C THR A 77 10.10 -14.86 5.34
N PRO A 78 9.35 -13.87 4.82
CA PRO A 78 8.77 -12.81 5.64
C PRO A 78 7.78 -13.34 6.67
N ASP A 79 7.67 -12.64 7.81
CA ASP A 79 6.72 -12.94 8.89
C ASP A 79 5.37 -12.29 8.63
N ILE A 80 5.42 -11.07 8.09
CA ILE A 80 4.25 -10.23 7.82
C ILE A 80 4.33 -9.76 6.37
N THR A 81 3.17 -9.65 5.71
CA THR A 81 3.09 -8.91 4.46
C THR A 81 2.00 -7.85 4.44
N ASN A 82 2.38 -6.66 4.03
CA ASN A 82 1.47 -5.54 3.88
C ASN A 82 0.77 -5.59 2.51
N ALA A 83 -0.51 -5.24 2.47
CA ALA A 83 -1.29 -5.19 1.24
C ALA A 83 -2.26 -4.01 1.23
N SER A 84 -2.35 -3.34 0.10
CA SER A 84 -3.30 -2.25 -0.16
C SER A 84 -4.58 -2.73 -0.86
N ARG A 85 -4.87 -4.03 -0.71
CA ARG A 85 -6.10 -4.70 -1.09
C ARG A 85 -6.16 -6.01 -0.31
N ARG A 86 -7.34 -6.60 -0.22
CA ARG A 86 -7.48 -7.93 0.36
C ARG A 86 -6.70 -8.96 -0.48
N ILE A 87 -6.20 -10.00 0.18
CA ILE A 87 -5.55 -11.16 -0.45
C ILE A 87 -6.52 -11.82 -1.43
N LYS A 88 -6.06 -12.14 -2.66
CA LYS A 88 -6.88 -12.83 -3.66
C LYS A 88 -6.98 -14.31 -3.31
N VAL A 89 -8.09 -14.96 -3.70
CA VAL A 89 -8.27 -16.41 -3.55
C VAL A 89 -7.06 -17.19 -4.11
N SER A 90 -6.59 -16.84 -5.31
CA SER A 90 -5.43 -17.50 -5.93
C SER A 90 -4.11 -17.29 -5.18
N GLU A 91 -3.97 -16.20 -4.43
CA GLU A 91 -2.80 -15.93 -3.59
C GLU A 91 -2.88 -16.72 -2.28
N PHE A 92 -4.07 -16.81 -1.68
CA PHE A 92 -4.33 -17.63 -0.50
C PHE A 92 -4.12 -19.12 -0.80
N GLU A 93 -4.64 -19.62 -1.93
CA GLU A 93 -4.42 -21.00 -2.39
C GLU A 93 -2.93 -21.29 -2.60
N ARG A 94 -2.19 -20.37 -3.23
CA ARG A 94 -0.73 -20.49 -3.38
C ARG A 94 -0.01 -20.57 -2.02
N CYS A 95 -0.44 -19.77 -1.04
CA CYS A 95 0.06 -19.85 0.32
C CYS A 95 -0.14 -21.27 0.89
N ALA A 96 -1.36 -21.80 0.80
CA ALA A 96 -1.68 -23.14 1.28
C ALA A 96 -0.89 -24.25 0.57
N GLU A 97 -0.73 -24.17 -0.75
CA GLU A 97 0.08 -25.11 -1.55
C GLU A 97 1.55 -25.15 -1.09
N ASN A 98 2.08 -24.02 -0.63
CA ASN A 98 3.44 -23.90 -0.11
C ASN A 98 3.53 -24.10 1.42
N GLY A 99 2.45 -24.54 2.06
CA GLY A 99 2.41 -24.85 3.50
C GLY A 99 2.21 -23.65 4.42
N VAL A 100 1.90 -22.47 3.88
CA VAL A 100 1.45 -21.30 4.65
C VAL A 100 -0.07 -21.42 4.80
N THR A 101 -0.51 -22.01 5.90
CA THR A 101 -1.90 -22.48 6.09
C THR A 101 -2.60 -21.82 7.27
N ASP A 102 -1.88 -21.00 8.03
CA ASP A 102 -2.40 -20.34 9.23
C ASP A 102 -1.95 -18.87 9.18
N ILE A 103 -2.87 -18.03 8.69
CA ILE A 103 -2.63 -16.63 8.37
C ILE A 103 -3.64 -15.79 9.12
N THR A 104 -3.20 -14.84 9.93
CA THR A 104 -4.10 -13.81 10.48
C THR A 104 -4.20 -12.64 9.51
N GLU A 105 -5.43 -12.20 9.21
CA GLU A 105 -5.70 -10.97 8.46
C GLU A 105 -5.91 -9.79 9.40
N ALA A 106 -5.19 -8.69 9.18
CA ALA A 106 -5.35 -7.46 9.93
C ALA A 106 -5.87 -6.36 9.00
N PHE A 107 -7.15 -6.00 9.13
CA PHE A 107 -7.72 -4.86 8.44
C PHE A 107 -7.39 -3.55 9.18
N ILE A 108 -6.60 -2.68 8.55
CA ILE A 108 -6.02 -1.49 9.19
C ILE A 108 -6.97 -0.28 9.07
N GLY A 109 -7.65 -0.16 7.94
CA GLY A 109 -8.44 1.01 7.56
C GLY A 109 -8.41 1.23 6.05
N TYR A 110 -8.60 2.47 5.63
CA TYR A 110 -8.68 2.84 4.23
C TYR A 110 -7.59 3.85 3.84
N ASP A 111 -7.33 3.89 2.55
CA ASP A 111 -6.56 4.91 1.86
C ASP A 111 -7.45 5.49 0.77
N GLY A 112 -7.31 6.79 0.52
CA GLY A 112 -8.07 7.52 -0.48
C GLY A 112 -7.20 8.60 -1.08
N ILE A 113 -7.19 8.71 -2.41
CA ILE A 113 -6.41 9.71 -3.13
C ILE A 113 -7.34 10.80 -3.62
N ALA A 114 -7.09 12.03 -3.17
CA ALA A 114 -7.80 13.21 -3.62
C ALA A 114 -7.17 13.74 -4.90
N PHE A 115 -8.02 14.11 -5.86
CA PHE A 115 -7.66 15.00 -6.96
C PHE A 115 -8.28 16.37 -6.68
N ALA A 116 -7.51 17.31 -6.17
CA ALA A 116 -8.03 18.54 -5.58
C ALA A 116 -7.44 19.79 -6.19
N GLN A 117 -8.12 20.92 -6.00
CA GLN A 117 -7.69 22.25 -6.44
C GLN A 117 -8.07 23.29 -5.39
N SER A 118 -7.68 24.54 -5.59
CA SER A 118 -8.13 25.64 -4.75
C SER A 118 -9.66 25.78 -4.77
N SER A 119 -10.27 25.99 -3.60
CA SER A 119 -11.71 26.25 -3.42
C SER A 119 -12.18 27.59 -4.02
N ALA A 120 -11.26 28.41 -4.52
CA ALA A 120 -11.56 29.59 -5.32
C ALA A 120 -12.12 29.25 -6.71
N ASN A 121 -11.97 28.00 -7.16
CA ASN A 121 -12.48 27.51 -8.43
C ASN A 121 -13.81 26.78 -8.27
N GLU A 122 -14.56 26.67 -9.37
CA GLU A 122 -15.73 25.80 -9.43
C GLU A 122 -15.32 24.33 -9.29
N ALA A 123 -16.14 23.55 -8.58
CA ALA A 123 -15.95 22.12 -8.44
C ALA A 123 -15.88 21.45 -9.82
N MET A 124 -14.98 20.49 -9.96
CA MET A 124 -14.78 19.75 -11.20
C MET A 124 -15.23 18.30 -11.01
N ASP A 125 -15.92 17.77 -12.01
CA ASP A 125 -16.22 16.34 -12.13
C ASP A 125 -15.36 15.80 -13.28
N VAL A 126 -14.57 14.78 -12.99
CA VAL A 126 -13.64 14.16 -13.92
C VAL A 126 -13.82 12.67 -13.93
N THR A 127 -13.56 12.05 -15.07
CA THR A 127 -13.39 10.60 -15.15
C THR A 127 -11.94 10.22 -14.95
N ARG A 128 -11.67 8.99 -14.53
CA ARG A 128 -10.30 8.44 -14.53
C ARG A 128 -9.66 8.48 -15.91
N GLU A 129 -10.44 8.28 -16.98
CA GLU A 129 -9.98 8.41 -18.36
C GLU A 129 -9.53 9.84 -18.68
N GLN A 130 -10.26 10.87 -18.25
CA GLN A 130 -9.85 12.27 -18.47
C GLN A 130 -8.59 12.62 -17.68
N ILE A 131 -8.45 12.16 -16.44
CA ILE A 131 -7.22 12.34 -15.65
C ILE A 131 -6.05 11.63 -16.34
N PHE A 132 -6.27 10.40 -16.81
CA PHE A 132 -5.27 9.63 -17.54
C PHE A 132 -4.84 10.34 -18.83
N LEU A 133 -5.77 10.82 -19.66
CA LEU A 133 -5.46 11.58 -20.87
C LEU A 133 -4.71 12.88 -20.56
N ALA A 134 -4.93 13.51 -19.40
CA ALA A 134 -4.17 14.69 -18.99
C ALA A 134 -2.71 14.37 -18.63
N LEU A 135 -2.46 13.22 -18.00
CA LEU A 135 -1.21 12.93 -17.31
C LEU A 135 -0.35 11.83 -17.93
N ALA A 136 -0.91 10.94 -18.74
CA ALA A 136 -0.15 9.88 -19.40
C ALA A 136 0.95 10.48 -20.28
N ALA A 137 2.14 9.87 -20.29
CA ALA A 137 3.23 10.31 -21.16
C ALA A 137 2.86 10.17 -22.65
N LYS A 138 2.04 9.16 -22.97
CA LYS A 138 1.54 8.92 -24.32
C LYS A 138 0.04 8.61 -24.35
N VAL A 139 -0.62 9.11 -25.39
CA VAL A 139 -2.06 8.94 -25.61
C VAL A 139 -2.36 8.54 -27.05
N PRO A 140 -3.42 7.74 -27.30
CA PRO A 140 -3.84 7.40 -28.66
C PRO A 140 -4.47 8.62 -29.33
N VAL A 141 -3.87 9.08 -30.42
CA VAL A 141 -4.41 10.13 -31.28
C VAL A 141 -4.53 9.57 -32.68
N ASP A 142 -5.74 9.58 -33.24
CA ASP A 142 -6.03 9.03 -34.57
C ASP A 142 -5.56 7.56 -34.76
N GLY A 143 -5.53 6.79 -33.68
CA GLY A 143 -5.12 5.37 -33.68
C GLY A 143 -3.61 5.13 -33.54
N GLU A 144 -2.81 6.19 -33.35
CA GLU A 144 -1.38 6.08 -33.08
C GLU A 144 -1.05 6.56 -31.66
N LEU A 145 -0.16 5.85 -30.97
CA LEU A 145 0.32 6.25 -29.66
C LEU A 145 1.41 7.33 -29.79
N VAL A 146 1.08 8.57 -29.42
CA VAL A 146 1.96 9.75 -29.55
C VAL A 146 2.28 10.33 -28.18
N ASP A 147 3.33 11.16 -28.11
CA ASP A 147 3.59 11.98 -26.92
C ASP A 147 2.37 12.86 -26.64
N ASN A 148 1.98 12.98 -25.38
CA ASN A 148 0.72 13.61 -24.99
C ASN A 148 0.62 15.07 -25.48
N PRO A 149 -0.30 15.39 -26.42
CA PRO A 149 -0.39 16.71 -27.02
C PRO A 149 -1.28 17.67 -26.23
N TYR A 150 -2.03 17.17 -25.24
CA TYR A 150 -3.02 17.98 -24.51
C TYR A 150 -2.30 18.94 -23.57
N THR A 151 -2.67 20.22 -23.65
CA THR A 151 -2.07 21.29 -22.83
C THR A 151 -3.09 21.96 -21.92
N GLN A 152 -4.37 21.86 -22.27
CA GLN A 152 -5.50 22.36 -21.51
C GLN A 152 -6.51 21.25 -21.24
N TRP A 153 -7.26 21.36 -20.15
CA TRP A 153 -8.32 20.40 -19.83
C TRP A 153 -9.42 20.38 -20.90
N SER A 154 -9.72 21.53 -21.50
CA SER A 154 -10.63 21.69 -22.63
C SER A 154 -10.18 20.96 -23.91
N ASP A 155 -8.89 20.62 -24.05
CA ASP A 155 -8.37 19.84 -25.18
C ASP A 155 -8.81 18.36 -25.08
N ILE A 156 -9.10 17.88 -23.86
CA ILE A 156 -9.49 16.50 -23.57
C ILE A 156 -11.00 16.34 -23.75
N ASP A 157 -11.78 17.22 -23.12
CA ASP A 157 -13.23 17.25 -23.24
C ASP A 157 -13.76 18.69 -23.08
N ALA A 158 -14.69 19.09 -23.94
CA ALA A 158 -15.27 20.43 -23.96
C ALA A 158 -16.12 20.75 -22.71
N SER A 159 -16.49 19.76 -21.89
CA SER A 159 -17.12 20.00 -20.59
C SER A 159 -16.14 20.45 -19.50
N LEU A 160 -14.84 20.27 -19.73
CA LEU A 160 -13.78 20.64 -18.78
C LEU A 160 -13.36 22.11 -18.96
N PRO A 161 -12.80 22.74 -17.92
CA PRO A 161 -12.41 24.15 -17.98
C PRO A 161 -11.33 24.42 -19.04
N ASP A 162 -11.40 25.60 -19.66
CA ASP A 162 -10.32 26.12 -20.52
C ASP A 162 -9.15 26.61 -19.67
N ARG A 163 -8.43 25.65 -19.08
CA ARG A 163 -7.33 25.86 -18.13
C ARG A 163 -6.17 24.96 -18.48
N GLU A 164 -4.96 25.50 -18.33
CA GLU A 164 -3.71 24.75 -18.48
C GLU A 164 -3.70 23.52 -17.56
N ILE A 165 -3.19 22.39 -18.07
CA ILE A 165 -2.95 21.18 -17.29
C ILE A 165 -1.67 21.39 -16.49
N ALA A 166 -1.84 21.72 -15.20
CA ALA A 166 -0.76 21.76 -14.22
C ALA A 166 -1.19 20.98 -12.98
N VAL A 167 -0.51 19.87 -12.71
CA VAL A 167 -0.83 18.95 -11.62
C VAL A 167 0.41 18.72 -10.75
N TYR A 168 0.33 19.13 -9.49
CA TYR A 168 1.32 18.78 -8.49
C TYR A 168 1.05 17.38 -7.95
N GLY A 169 2.09 16.58 -7.83
CA GLY A 169 1.95 15.23 -7.28
C GLY A 169 3.22 14.72 -6.63
N PRO A 170 3.10 13.61 -5.91
CA PRO A 170 4.21 12.99 -5.22
C PRO A 170 5.17 12.29 -6.20
N PRO A 171 6.42 12.03 -5.77
CA PRO A 171 7.44 11.35 -6.59
C PRO A 171 7.11 9.86 -6.78
N THR A 172 7.81 9.19 -7.71
CA THR A 172 7.69 7.74 -7.99
C THR A 172 8.06 6.82 -6.83
N THR A 173 8.59 7.37 -5.73
CA THR A 173 8.93 6.64 -4.50
C THR A 173 7.81 6.68 -3.46
N SER A 174 6.74 7.45 -3.71
CA SER A 174 5.63 7.63 -2.79
C SER A 174 4.55 6.57 -2.93
N GLY A 175 4.03 6.08 -1.80
CA GLY A 175 2.88 5.18 -1.77
C GLY A 175 1.59 5.81 -2.32
N THR A 176 1.43 7.13 -2.25
CA THR A 176 0.34 7.90 -2.87
C THR A 176 0.46 7.87 -4.39
N ARG A 177 1.70 7.97 -4.91
CA ARG A 177 1.98 7.87 -6.35
C ARG A 177 1.65 6.49 -6.88
N ASP A 178 2.09 5.44 -6.19
CA ASP A 178 1.77 4.06 -6.55
C ASP A 178 0.26 3.81 -6.53
N ALA A 179 -0.46 4.36 -5.55
CA ALA A 179 -1.93 4.28 -5.48
C ALA A 179 -2.60 4.91 -6.70
N PHE A 180 -2.14 6.10 -7.09
CA PHE A 180 -2.66 6.85 -8.21
C PHE A 180 -2.40 6.13 -9.54
N GLU A 181 -1.19 5.60 -9.72
CA GLU A 181 -0.84 4.80 -10.90
C GLU A 181 -1.73 3.56 -11.03
N GLU A 182 -1.97 2.81 -9.94
CA GLU A 182 -2.83 1.62 -9.94
C GLU A 182 -4.32 1.97 -10.18
N LEU A 183 -4.88 2.87 -9.36
CA LEU A 183 -6.32 3.11 -9.29
C LEU A 183 -6.85 4.05 -10.38
N VAL A 184 -5.97 4.87 -10.97
CA VAL A 184 -6.33 5.82 -12.02
C VAL A 184 -5.67 5.45 -13.34
N MET A 185 -4.34 5.38 -13.40
CA MET A 185 -3.63 5.26 -14.67
C MET A 185 -3.81 3.87 -15.31
N GLU A 186 -3.50 2.81 -14.55
CA GLU A 186 -3.69 1.42 -14.97
C GLU A 186 -5.17 1.12 -15.19
N ALA A 187 -6.05 1.46 -14.23
CA ALA A 187 -7.48 1.23 -14.37
C ALA A 187 -8.12 1.92 -15.59
N ALA A 188 -7.62 3.10 -16.00
CA ALA A 188 -8.11 3.79 -17.18
C ALA A 188 -7.60 3.20 -18.50
N SER A 189 -6.52 2.41 -18.48
CA SER A 189 -5.80 2.00 -19.70
C SER A 189 -5.70 0.49 -19.90
N GLU A 190 -5.94 -0.34 -18.87
CA GLU A 190 -5.76 -1.79 -18.93
C GLU A 190 -6.62 -2.46 -20.02
N ASP A 191 -7.80 -1.91 -20.31
CA ASP A 191 -8.73 -2.41 -21.34
C ASP A 191 -8.53 -1.76 -22.72
N MET A 192 -7.59 -0.81 -22.86
CA MET A 192 -7.36 -0.08 -24.11
C MET A 192 -6.33 -0.80 -24.99
N GLU A 193 -6.76 -1.27 -26.18
CA GLU A 193 -5.88 -1.96 -27.14
C GLU A 193 -4.66 -1.14 -27.55
N ALA A 194 -4.74 0.19 -27.53
CA ALA A 194 -3.65 1.10 -27.85
C ALA A 194 -2.42 0.93 -26.96
N TYR A 195 -2.60 0.39 -25.75
CA TYR A 195 -1.54 0.14 -24.77
C TYR A 195 -1.12 -1.34 -24.68
N GLY A 196 -1.64 -2.19 -25.58
CA GLY A 196 -1.27 -3.60 -25.66
C GLY A 196 -2.02 -4.52 -24.68
N GLY A 197 -3.10 -4.03 -24.05
CA GLY A 197 -3.87 -4.79 -23.06
C GLY A 197 -3.13 -4.96 -21.72
N GLU A 198 -2.21 -4.04 -21.42
CA GLU A 198 -1.56 -3.88 -20.12
C GLU A 198 -1.81 -2.45 -19.65
N GLY A 199 -1.87 -2.24 -18.33
CA GLY A 199 -1.96 -0.91 -17.74
C GLY A 199 -0.78 -0.03 -18.13
N TYR A 200 -1.07 1.19 -18.59
CA TYR A 200 -0.09 2.22 -18.87
C TYR A 200 -0.01 3.22 -17.71
N THR A 201 1.13 3.28 -17.03
CA THR A 201 1.31 4.13 -15.84
C THR A 201 2.36 5.22 -16.00
N ASP A 202 3.07 5.26 -17.13
CA ASP A 202 4.07 6.31 -17.40
C ASP A 202 3.38 7.69 -17.44
N ILE A 203 3.82 8.60 -16.57
CA ILE A 203 3.31 9.97 -16.51
C ILE A 203 4.27 10.92 -17.23
N ARG A 204 3.70 11.89 -17.95
CA ARG A 204 4.43 12.89 -18.75
C ARG A 204 5.42 13.69 -17.92
N ALA A 205 6.56 14.03 -18.54
CA ALA A 205 7.67 14.77 -17.93
C ALA A 205 7.94 16.13 -18.62
N ASP A 206 6.94 16.66 -19.32
CA ASP A 206 7.01 17.90 -20.10
C ASP A 206 6.57 19.15 -19.33
N GLY A 207 6.28 19.02 -18.04
CA GLY A 207 5.94 20.11 -17.13
C GLY A 207 4.48 20.17 -16.70
N ALA A 208 3.59 19.37 -17.31
CA ALA A 208 2.19 19.29 -16.89
C ALA A 208 2.02 18.56 -15.54
N PHE A 209 2.82 17.51 -15.30
CA PHE A 209 2.97 16.91 -13.96
C PHE A 209 4.22 17.48 -13.28
N ILE A 210 4.06 17.97 -12.06
CA ILE A 210 5.11 18.66 -11.29
C ILE A 210 5.33 17.91 -9.98
N ASP A 211 6.50 17.30 -9.85
CA ASP A 211 6.93 16.62 -8.62
C ASP A 211 7.06 17.64 -7.46
N ALA A 212 6.33 17.38 -6.38
CA ALA A 212 6.28 18.22 -5.18
C ALA A 212 7.04 17.62 -3.98
N GLY A 213 7.69 16.45 -4.15
CA GLY A 213 8.38 15.71 -3.10
C GLY A 213 7.47 14.82 -2.24
N GLU A 214 8.09 14.08 -1.32
CA GLU A 214 7.43 13.06 -0.47
C GLU A 214 6.39 13.59 0.53
N ASN A 215 6.38 14.90 0.78
CA ASN A 215 5.50 15.49 1.78
C ASN A 215 4.27 16.11 1.10
N ASP A 216 3.13 15.44 1.19
CA ASP A 216 1.85 15.88 0.61
C ASP A 216 1.41 17.29 1.07
N ASN A 217 1.83 17.76 2.26
CA ASN A 217 1.60 19.16 2.67
C ASN A 217 2.25 20.17 1.74
N LEU A 218 3.32 19.81 1.03
CA LEU A 218 3.93 20.68 0.03
C LEU A 218 2.99 20.87 -1.16
N ILE A 219 2.24 19.83 -1.54
CA ILE A 219 1.24 19.93 -2.62
C ILE A 219 0.12 20.89 -2.22
N VAL A 220 -0.40 20.75 -0.99
CA VAL A 220 -1.38 21.69 -0.41
C VAL A 220 -0.87 23.14 -0.46
N GLN A 221 0.39 23.37 -0.07
CA GLN A 221 1.01 24.70 -0.12
C GLN A 221 1.13 25.23 -1.55
N ARG A 222 1.48 24.37 -2.53
CA ARG A 222 1.53 24.76 -3.94
C ARG A 222 0.18 25.15 -4.50
N LEU A 223 -0.91 24.49 -4.09
CA LEU A 223 -2.27 24.85 -4.51
C LEU A 223 -2.75 26.19 -3.95
N ALA A 224 -2.21 26.62 -2.81
CA ALA A 224 -2.45 27.95 -2.27
C ALA A 224 -1.70 29.05 -3.05
N GLU A 225 -0.54 28.72 -3.64
CA GLU A 225 0.26 29.65 -4.45
C GLU A 225 -0.21 29.72 -5.92
N ASN A 226 -0.54 28.57 -6.49
CA ASN A 226 -1.01 28.40 -7.86
C ASN A 226 -2.45 27.87 -7.84
N THR A 227 -3.41 28.78 -7.75
CA THR A 227 -4.83 28.44 -7.61
C THR A 227 -5.41 27.79 -8.87
N ASP A 228 -4.74 27.87 -10.02
CA ASP A 228 -5.20 27.25 -11.27
C ASP A 228 -4.80 25.76 -11.36
N ALA A 229 -3.81 25.32 -10.58
CA ALA A 229 -3.33 23.93 -10.62
C ALA A 229 -4.24 22.95 -9.86
N PHE A 230 -4.01 21.66 -10.13
CA PHE A 230 -4.55 20.53 -9.38
C PHE A 230 -3.45 19.83 -8.58
N GLY A 231 -3.85 19.04 -7.60
CA GLY A 231 -2.97 18.29 -6.72
C GLY A 231 -3.47 16.86 -6.53
N ILE A 232 -2.52 15.92 -6.45
CA ILE A 232 -2.76 14.51 -6.11
C ILE A 232 -2.13 14.24 -4.75
N PHE A 233 -2.92 13.89 -3.75
CA PHE A 233 -2.43 13.61 -2.38
C PHE A 233 -3.43 12.79 -1.59
N GLY A 234 -3.04 12.26 -0.42
CA GLY A 234 -3.93 11.52 0.46
C GLY A 234 -5.15 12.35 0.92
N TYR A 235 -6.33 11.73 0.97
CA TYR A 235 -7.60 12.37 1.29
C TYR A 235 -7.59 13.12 2.63
N SER A 236 -6.86 12.62 3.64
CA SER A 236 -6.75 13.31 4.94
C SER A 236 -6.27 14.75 4.81
N PHE A 237 -5.37 15.05 3.87
CA PHE A 237 -4.90 16.41 3.62
C PHE A 237 -5.98 17.28 2.98
N LEU A 238 -6.90 16.70 2.20
CA LEU A 238 -8.08 17.42 1.71
C LEU A 238 -9.04 17.72 2.87
N GLU A 239 -9.32 16.73 3.73
CA GLU A 239 -10.16 16.88 4.91
C GLU A 239 -9.66 18.02 5.82
N GLU A 240 -8.36 18.00 6.14
CA GLU A 240 -7.71 19.01 6.99
C GLU A 240 -7.67 20.42 6.39
N ASN A 241 -7.76 20.53 5.06
CA ASN A 241 -7.65 21.80 4.32
C ASN A 241 -8.94 22.13 3.55
N SER A 242 -10.09 21.62 3.99
CA SER A 242 -11.39 21.81 3.34
C SER A 242 -11.88 23.28 3.32
N ASP A 243 -11.29 24.15 4.15
CA ASP A 243 -11.54 25.60 4.11
C ASP A 243 -10.94 26.28 2.87
N SER A 244 -9.90 25.71 2.26
CA SER A 244 -9.11 26.32 1.18
C SER A 244 -9.01 25.48 -0.09
N LEU A 245 -9.28 24.18 0.01
CA LEU A 245 -9.26 23.23 -1.09
C LEU A 245 -10.63 22.61 -1.33
N ILE A 246 -10.87 22.20 -2.57
CA ILE A 246 -12.03 21.40 -2.95
C ILE A 246 -11.56 20.17 -3.72
N GLY A 247 -12.08 19.00 -3.35
CA GLY A 247 -11.85 17.76 -4.07
C GLY A 247 -12.73 17.67 -5.31
N SER A 248 -12.18 17.13 -6.40
CA SER A 248 -12.94 16.81 -7.60
C SER A 248 -13.72 15.53 -7.39
N SER A 249 -14.91 15.44 -7.98
CA SER A 249 -15.57 14.14 -8.13
C SER A 249 -14.80 13.31 -9.15
N ILE A 250 -14.63 12.01 -8.89
CA ILE A 250 -14.01 11.08 -9.82
C ILE A 250 -15.05 10.02 -10.20
N ASP A 251 -15.30 9.87 -11.50
CA ASP A 251 -16.37 9.04 -12.06
C ASP A 251 -17.74 9.37 -11.43
N GLY A 252 -18.00 10.65 -11.12
CA GLY A 252 -19.24 11.13 -10.52
C GLY A 252 -19.37 10.90 -9.00
N VAL A 253 -18.32 10.45 -8.32
CA VAL A 253 -18.32 10.22 -6.86
C VAL A 253 -17.38 11.19 -6.16
N GLU A 254 -17.89 11.88 -5.14
CA GLU A 254 -17.10 12.79 -4.31
C GLU A 254 -16.20 12.03 -3.32
N PRO A 255 -14.98 12.53 -3.03
CA PRO A 255 -14.10 11.96 -2.02
C PRO A 255 -14.65 12.29 -0.62
N THR A 256 -15.48 11.40 -0.08
CA THR A 256 -16.01 11.53 1.29
C THR A 256 -15.58 10.33 2.12
N PRO A 257 -15.54 10.44 3.47
CA PRO A 257 -15.14 9.30 4.30
C PRO A 257 -16.10 8.11 4.13
N GLU A 258 -17.39 8.39 3.90
CA GLU A 258 -18.41 7.37 3.63
C GLU A 258 -18.16 6.66 2.29
N ALA A 259 -17.96 7.41 1.20
CA ALA A 259 -17.70 6.82 -0.13
C ALA A 259 -16.36 6.09 -0.20
N ILE A 260 -15.34 6.57 0.52
CA ILE A 260 -14.04 5.90 0.62
C ILE A 260 -14.17 4.60 1.44
N GLY A 261 -14.85 4.66 2.59
CA GLY A 261 -15.04 3.51 3.47
C GLY A 261 -15.95 2.44 2.89
N SER A 262 -16.90 2.81 2.03
CA SER A 262 -17.77 1.87 1.31
C SER A 262 -17.13 1.30 0.04
N GLY A 263 -16.06 1.91 -0.45
CA GLY A 263 -15.44 1.59 -1.74
C GLY A 263 -16.18 2.15 -2.96
N GLU A 264 -17.15 3.04 -2.77
CA GLU A 264 -17.85 3.73 -3.86
C GLU A 264 -16.97 4.77 -4.56
N TYR A 265 -16.08 5.44 -3.81
CA TYR A 265 -15.11 6.36 -4.41
C TYR A 265 -14.01 5.58 -5.13
N PRO A 266 -13.79 5.80 -6.45
CA PRO A 266 -12.99 4.90 -7.28
C PRO A 266 -11.48 4.95 -7.01
N VAL A 267 -11.01 5.99 -6.33
CA VAL A 267 -9.58 6.16 -6.00
C VAL A 267 -9.35 5.96 -4.51
N ALA A 268 -9.95 4.89 -3.98
CA ALA A 268 -9.80 4.43 -2.62
C ALA A 268 -9.49 2.93 -2.58
N ARG A 269 -8.93 2.47 -1.46
CA ARG A 269 -8.71 1.04 -1.22
C ARG A 269 -8.59 0.73 0.27
N SER A 270 -8.85 -0.52 0.59
CA SER A 270 -8.67 -1.07 1.92
C SER A 270 -7.22 -1.47 2.17
N LEU A 271 -6.71 -1.18 3.37
CA LEU A 271 -5.36 -1.49 3.78
C LEU A 271 -5.34 -2.67 4.76
N PHE A 272 -4.40 -3.58 4.55
CA PHE A 272 -4.23 -4.79 5.33
C PHE A 272 -2.77 -5.07 5.63
N PHE A 273 -2.53 -5.86 6.67
CA PHE A 273 -1.35 -6.71 6.72
C PHE A 273 -1.77 -8.15 7.07
N TYR A 274 -0.92 -9.10 6.71
CA TYR A 274 -1.14 -10.53 6.94
C TYR A 274 0.00 -11.08 7.79
N VAL A 275 -0.32 -11.76 8.87
CA VAL A 275 0.64 -12.38 9.78
C VAL A 275 0.69 -13.88 9.52
N LYS A 276 1.90 -14.43 9.43
CA LYS A 276 2.11 -15.87 9.33
C LYS A 276 2.19 -16.47 10.74
N ASN A 277 1.07 -16.98 11.24
CA ASN A 277 0.93 -17.47 12.62
C ASN A 277 1.95 -18.57 12.93
N GLN A 278 2.33 -19.34 11.91
CA GLN A 278 3.33 -20.42 11.99
C GLN A 278 4.75 -19.93 12.39
N HIS A 279 5.03 -18.63 12.29
CA HIS A 279 6.29 -18.05 12.76
C HIS A 279 6.24 -17.57 14.22
N ALA A 280 5.09 -17.60 14.90
CA ALA A 280 4.91 -16.97 16.21
C ALA A 280 5.83 -17.54 17.31
N ASP A 281 6.08 -18.85 17.29
CA ASP A 281 6.98 -19.50 18.26
C ASP A 281 8.46 -19.13 18.05
N GLU A 282 8.85 -18.84 16.80
CA GLU A 282 10.22 -18.51 16.41
C GLU A 282 10.51 -17.01 16.39
N VAL A 283 9.46 -16.18 16.33
CA VAL A 283 9.52 -14.71 16.26
C VAL A 283 8.57 -14.11 17.30
N PRO A 284 8.94 -14.10 18.61
CA PRO A 284 8.05 -13.65 19.68
C PRO A 284 7.60 -12.19 19.55
N ALA A 285 8.38 -11.34 18.88
CA ALA A 285 8.09 -9.93 18.64
C ALA A 285 6.93 -9.69 17.65
N MET A 286 6.55 -10.70 16.87
CA MET A 286 5.65 -10.54 15.72
C MET A 286 4.26 -10.05 16.13
N TYR A 287 3.65 -10.66 17.14
CA TYR A 287 2.34 -10.26 17.62
C TYR A 287 2.37 -9.04 18.53
N GLU A 288 3.48 -8.77 19.21
CA GLU A 288 3.66 -7.51 19.93
C GLU A 288 3.65 -6.32 18.94
N TYR A 289 4.33 -6.48 17.80
CA TYR A 289 4.26 -5.49 16.71
C TYR A 289 2.85 -5.39 16.11
N ALA A 290 2.22 -6.53 15.78
CA ALA A 290 0.88 -6.54 15.18
C ALA A 290 -0.17 -5.88 16.11
N ASN A 291 -0.11 -6.17 17.42
CA ASN A 291 -1.00 -5.58 18.41
C ASN A 291 -0.73 -4.08 18.62
N MET A 292 0.54 -3.64 18.57
CA MET A 292 0.86 -2.21 18.61
C MET A 292 0.30 -1.49 17.37
N PHE A 293 0.50 -2.05 16.18
CA PHE A 293 -0.04 -1.51 14.94
C PHE A 293 -1.55 -1.35 15.06
N MET A 294 -2.24 -2.39 15.51
CA MET A 294 -3.69 -2.41 15.60
C MET A 294 -4.25 -1.63 16.79
N SER A 295 -3.42 -1.03 17.65
CA SER A 295 -3.90 -0.29 18.82
C SER A 295 -4.72 0.95 18.43
N GLU A 296 -5.65 1.36 19.30
CA GLU A 296 -6.39 2.63 19.12
C GLU A 296 -5.46 3.84 19.02
N GLN A 297 -4.30 3.77 19.69
CA GLN A 297 -3.29 4.83 19.62
C GLN A 297 -2.70 4.99 18.21
N MET A 298 -2.77 3.95 17.37
CA MET A 298 -2.31 3.97 16.00
C MET A 298 -3.43 4.19 14.99
N ILE A 299 -4.47 3.32 14.98
CA ILE A 299 -5.44 3.24 13.87
C ILE A 299 -6.76 3.99 14.09
N SER A 300 -6.96 4.66 15.23
CA SER A 300 -8.23 5.37 15.51
C SER A 300 -8.30 6.76 14.89
N ASP A 301 -9.47 7.41 15.03
CA ASP A 301 -9.69 8.82 14.66
C ASP A 301 -8.76 9.81 15.37
N LEU A 302 -8.20 9.40 16.52
CA LEU A 302 -7.21 10.18 17.28
C LEU A 302 -5.83 9.51 17.25
N GLY A 303 -5.67 8.49 16.42
CA GLY A 303 -4.45 7.71 16.30
C GLY A 303 -3.38 8.40 15.48
N TYR A 304 -2.13 8.04 15.72
CA TYR A 304 -0.99 8.65 15.03
C TYR A 304 -1.01 8.43 13.52
N LEU A 305 -1.54 7.30 13.05
CA LEU A 305 -1.52 6.98 11.62
C LEU A 305 -2.46 7.86 10.80
N LYS A 306 -3.51 8.43 11.43
CA LYS A 306 -4.38 9.41 10.76
C LYS A 306 -3.58 10.63 10.29
N GLY A 307 -2.65 11.11 11.11
CA GLY A 307 -1.81 12.28 10.79
C GLY A 307 -0.80 12.06 9.66
N ILE A 308 -0.66 10.83 9.17
CA ILE A 308 0.19 10.48 8.02
C ILE A 308 -0.61 9.82 6.89
N GLY A 309 -1.95 9.95 6.88
CA GLY A 309 -2.78 9.60 5.74
C GLY A 309 -3.79 8.47 5.93
N LEU A 310 -3.76 7.74 7.05
CA LEU A 310 -4.71 6.65 7.27
C LEU A 310 -6.12 7.21 7.44
N ILE A 311 -7.10 6.62 6.75
CA ILE A 311 -8.51 6.88 6.98
C ILE A 311 -9.04 5.77 7.90
N PRO A 312 -9.35 6.08 9.18
CA PRO A 312 -9.80 5.07 10.12
C PRO A 312 -11.11 4.44 9.69
N ALA A 313 -11.24 3.14 9.88
CA ALA A 313 -12.53 2.47 9.74
C ALA A 313 -13.47 2.83 10.93
N PRO A 314 -14.80 2.65 10.77
CA PRO A 314 -15.73 2.73 11.87
C PRO A 314 -15.30 1.89 13.09
N GLU A 315 -15.56 2.39 14.29
CA GLU A 315 -15.12 1.78 15.56
C GLU A 315 -15.45 0.28 15.65
N GLU A 316 -16.65 -0.12 15.23
CA GLU A 316 -17.07 -1.53 15.24
C GLU A 316 -16.18 -2.41 14.36
N LEU A 317 -15.85 -1.97 13.14
CA LEU A 317 -14.97 -2.71 12.24
C LEU A 317 -13.53 -2.74 12.76
N ARG A 318 -13.05 -1.63 13.33
CA ARG A 318 -11.70 -1.59 13.94
C ARG A 318 -11.61 -2.54 15.12
N GLU A 319 -12.61 -2.57 16.00
CA GLU A 319 -12.59 -3.48 17.16
C GLU A 319 -12.64 -4.95 16.73
N GLN A 320 -13.45 -5.29 15.71
CA GLN A 320 -13.46 -6.64 15.13
C GLN A 320 -12.08 -7.02 14.57
N ALA A 321 -11.46 -6.16 13.77
CA ALA A 321 -10.13 -6.41 13.19
C ALA A 321 -9.04 -6.53 14.28
N ARG A 322 -9.12 -5.69 15.32
CA ARG A 322 -8.23 -5.74 16.48
C ARG A 322 -8.35 -7.05 17.25
N GLN A 323 -9.58 -7.50 17.48
CA GLN A 323 -9.83 -8.76 18.18
C GLN A 323 -9.36 -9.97 17.37
N ALA A 324 -9.60 -9.98 16.06
CA ALA A 324 -9.09 -11.03 15.15
C ALA A 324 -7.56 -11.14 15.24
N VAL A 325 -6.85 -10.00 15.27
CA VAL A 325 -5.39 -9.98 15.44
C VAL A 325 -4.96 -10.45 16.82
N ALA A 326 -5.65 -10.03 17.89
CA ALA A 326 -5.33 -10.43 19.26
C ALA A 326 -5.58 -11.93 19.52
N ASP A 327 -6.59 -12.51 18.87
CA ASP A 327 -6.95 -13.93 18.99
C ASP A 327 -6.17 -14.83 18.01
N HIS A 328 -5.33 -14.22 17.15
CA HIS A 328 -4.59 -14.91 16.09
C HIS A 328 -5.53 -15.67 15.15
N GLU A 329 -6.68 -15.07 14.84
CA GLU A 329 -7.76 -15.71 14.07
C GLU A 329 -7.26 -16.09 12.68
N SER A 330 -7.33 -17.38 12.36
CA SER A 330 -6.94 -17.90 11.04
C SER A 330 -7.96 -17.51 9.99
N LEU A 331 -7.50 -16.82 8.95
CA LEU A 331 -8.26 -16.52 7.75
C LEU A 331 -8.60 -17.82 7.00
N GLU A 332 -9.87 -18.03 6.70
CA GLU A 332 -10.34 -19.19 5.95
C GLU A 332 -10.69 -18.81 4.51
N LEU A 333 -10.61 -19.78 3.59
CA LEU A 333 -11.01 -19.58 2.19
C LEU A 333 -12.49 -19.15 2.05
N ALA A 334 -13.32 -19.50 3.03
CA ALA A 334 -14.73 -19.11 3.05
C ALA A 334 -14.91 -17.59 3.29
N ASP A 335 -13.96 -16.94 3.94
CA ASP A 335 -14.01 -15.51 4.26
C ASP A 335 -13.67 -14.63 3.06
N LEU A 336 -13.05 -15.22 2.02
CA LEU A 336 -12.62 -14.56 0.77
C LEU A 336 -13.62 -14.69 -0.38
N LYS A 337 -14.80 -15.27 -0.15
CA LYS A 337 -15.85 -15.52 -1.15
C LYS A 337 -17.07 -14.65 -0.92
#